data_AF-K1UB41-F1
#
_entry.id   AF-K1UB41-F1
#
_cell.length_a   1.000
_cell.length_b   1.000
_cell.length_c   1.000
_cell.angle_alpha   90.00
_cell.angle_beta   90.00
_cell.angle_gamma   90.00
#
_symmetry.space_group_name_H-M   'P 1'
#
loop_
_entity.id
_entity.type
_entity.pdbx_description
1 polymer ?
#
loop_
_entity_poly.entity_id
_entity_poly.type
_entity_poly.pdbx_seq_one_letter_code
_entity_poly.pdbx_strand_id
1 'polypeptide(L)'
;MKTLKLAGKTIEVYDDIENLPVTRFHKYNKMLLVDAGIGSDIADFDKHISRIAAFLAKNDNKQAITELENIRQNVYFIQSGVSPRNLAFAVLVKSIDGKPCDDLSDEGLKKIVDMFADVPYKDLAASIEAVKKKIDMELQIYFPRLFDDATVKEYYDQLKRRTVLILQTIIDGGSKPEREKEIDDITAELITYFNPKSFSGSDSVEIEQDKQFEKMCLMLSQHLHTDPKNMSVLAYYNAFEYIKEMVKDLKRRSKAK
;
A
#
# COMPACT_ATOMS: atom_id res chain seq x y z
N MET A 1 -13.56 -12.11 -10.24
CA MET A 1 -14.58 -11.62 -9.29
C MET A 1 -14.81 -12.69 -8.24
N LYS A 2 -14.94 -12.28 -6.98
CA LYS A 2 -15.18 -13.18 -5.85
C LYS A 2 -16.48 -12.83 -5.16
N THR A 3 -17.29 -13.85 -4.87
CA THR A 3 -18.49 -13.71 -4.05
C THR A 3 -18.17 -14.12 -2.61
N LEU A 4 -18.45 -13.24 -1.66
CA LEU A 4 -18.30 -13.47 -0.23
C LEU A 4 -19.67 -13.50 0.43
N LYS A 5 -19.86 -14.39 1.41
CA LYS A 5 -21.02 -14.39 2.29
C LYS A 5 -20.59 -13.90 3.67
N LEU A 6 -20.94 -12.66 4.01
CA LEU A 6 -20.56 -12.02 5.27
C LEU A 6 -21.81 -11.32 5.86
N ALA A 7 -22.03 -11.43 7.16
CA ALA A 7 -23.19 -10.86 7.86
C ALA A 7 -24.56 -11.21 7.23
N GLY A 8 -24.70 -12.40 6.64
CA GLY A 8 -25.92 -12.79 5.91
C GLY A 8 -26.14 -12.06 4.59
N LYS A 9 -25.16 -11.27 4.13
CA LYS A 9 -25.17 -10.56 2.85
C LYS A 9 -24.33 -11.29 1.80
N THR A 10 -24.70 -11.11 0.55
CA THR A 10 -23.92 -11.57 -0.60
C THR A 10 -23.15 -10.39 -1.18
N ILE A 11 -21.82 -10.45 -1.12
CA ILE A 11 -20.93 -9.36 -1.52
C ILE A 11 -20.13 -9.80 -2.74
N GLU A 12 -20.18 -9.01 -3.80
CA GLU A 12 -19.28 -9.18 -4.93
C GLU A 12 -18.09 -8.23 -4.78
N VAL A 13 -16.88 -8.78 -4.89
CA VAL A 13 -15.63 -8.03 -4.76
C VAL A 13 -14.81 -8.22 -6.03
N TYR A 14 -14.21 -7.12 -6.50
CA TYR A 14 -13.17 -7.16 -7.51
C TYR A 14 -11.91 -7.80 -6.90
N ASP A 15 -11.52 -8.97 -7.40
CA ASP A 15 -10.38 -9.74 -6.88
C ASP A 15 -9.37 -10.13 -7.97
N ASP A 16 -9.51 -9.55 -9.17
CA ASP A 16 -8.65 -9.80 -10.32
C ASP A 16 -8.42 -8.50 -11.10
N ILE A 17 -7.28 -8.40 -11.78
CA ILE A 17 -6.87 -7.19 -12.50
C ILE A 17 -7.59 -7.00 -13.84
N GLU A 18 -8.22 -8.05 -14.37
CA GLU A 18 -8.92 -8.01 -15.66
C GLU A 18 -10.24 -7.25 -15.56
N ASN A 19 -10.95 -7.43 -14.44
CA ASN A 19 -12.26 -6.85 -14.20
C ASN A 19 -12.23 -5.64 -13.28
N LEU A 20 -11.17 -5.45 -12.48
CA LEU A 20 -11.04 -4.31 -11.58
C LEU A 20 -10.85 -3.00 -12.36
N PRO A 21 -11.75 -2.01 -12.24
CA PRO A 21 -11.56 -0.70 -12.87
C PRO A 21 -10.33 0.02 -12.30
N VAL A 22 -9.55 0.68 -13.17
CA VAL A 22 -8.31 1.34 -12.74
C VAL A 22 -8.57 2.48 -11.75
N THR A 23 -9.71 3.18 -11.86
CA THR A 23 -10.10 4.24 -10.91
C THR A 23 -10.34 3.71 -9.51
N ARG A 24 -10.97 2.52 -9.39
CA ARG A 24 -11.10 1.80 -8.11
C ARG A 24 -9.74 1.35 -7.60
N PHE A 25 -8.91 0.77 -8.46
CA PHE A 25 -7.56 0.34 -8.07
C PHE A 25 -6.68 1.51 -7.59
N HIS A 26 -6.80 2.68 -8.21
CA HIS A 26 -6.10 3.89 -7.77
C HIS A 26 -6.53 4.32 -6.37
N LYS A 27 -7.84 4.43 -6.10
CA LYS A 27 -8.38 4.73 -4.76
C LYS A 27 -8.01 3.63 -3.75
N TYR A 28 -8.02 2.36 -4.15
CA TYR A 28 -7.58 1.23 -3.33
C TYR A 28 -6.12 1.39 -2.88
N ASN A 29 -5.21 1.63 -3.83
CA ASN A 29 -3.80 1.86 -3.53
C ASN A 29 -3.58 3.08 -2.64
N LYS A 30 -4.38 4.14 -2.84
CA LYS A 30 -4.35 5.31 -1.96
C LYS A 30 -4.71 4.96 -0.51
N MET A 31 -5.78 4.19 -0.30
CA MET A 31 -6.16 3.74 1.05
C MET A 31 -5.10 2.82 1.67
N LEU A 32 -4.49 1.91 0.88
CA LEU A 32 -3.38 1.08 1.34
C LEU A 32 -2.14 1.89 1.71
N LEU A 33 -1.85 2.95 0.95
CA LEU A 33 -0.73 3.83 1.21
C LEU A 33 -0.89 4.56 2.54
N VAL A 34 -2.11 5.04 2.83
CA VAL A 34 -2.48 5.63 4.12
C VAL A 34 -2.38 4.59 5.25
N ASP A 35 -2.92 3.38 5.06
CA ASP A 35 -2.81 2.30 6.05
C ASP A 35 -1.34 1.98 6.38
N ALA A 36 -0.50 1.83 5.36
CA ALA A 36 0.91 1.49 5.54
C ALA A 36 1.74 2.62 6.18
N GLY A 37 1.36 3.88 5.92
CA GLY A 37 2.11 5.06 6.35
C GLY A 37 1.64 5.69 7.67
N ILE A 38 0.37 5.49 8.05
CA ILE A 38 -0.25 6.09 9.24
C ILE A 38 -0.86 5.03 10.15
N GLY A 39 -1.45 3.99 9.58
CA GLY A 39 -2.21 3.00 10.35
C GLY A 39 -3.48 3.55 10.99
N SER A 40 -4.14 2.75 11.82
CA SER A 40 -5.41 3.14 12.46
C SER A 40 -5.65 2.55 13.84
N ASP A 41 -4.66 1.89 14.43
CA ASP A 41 -4.76 1.31 15.76
C ASP A 41 -3.63 1.72 16.71
N ILE A 42 -3.73 1.28 17.96
CA ILE A 42 -2.76 1.59 19.02
C ILE A 42 -1.39 0.96 18.73
N ALA A 43 -1.33 -0.18 18.04
CA ALA A 43 -0.05 -0.80 17.69
C ALA A 43 0.69 0.06 16.65
N ASP A 44 -0.05 0.66 15.71
CA ASP A 44 0.50 1.63 14.77
C ASP A 44 1.02 2.89 15.51
N PHE A 45 0.27 3.39 16.50
CA PHE A 45 0.71 4.50 17.36
C PHE A 45 2.05 4.21 18.04
N ASP A 46 2.18 3.05 18.69
CA ASP A 46 3.43 2.63 19.36
C ASP A 46 4.59 2.45 18.38
N LYS A 47 4.31 1.95 17.16
CA LYS A 47 5.28 1.83 16.08
C LYS A 47 5.81 3.21 15.66
N HIS A 48 4.95 4.21 15.54
CA HIS A 48 5.37 5.58 15.23
C HIS A 48 6.24 6.18 16.34
N ILE A 49 5.88 6.00 17.63
CA ILE A 49 6.72 6.44 18.75
C ILE A 49 8.12 5.83 18.67
N SER A 50 8.19 4.53 18.40
CA SER A 50 9.46 3.81 18.26
C SER A 50 10.30 4.36 17.10
N ARG A 51 9.67 4.71 15.98
CA ARG A 51 10.32 5.32 14.83
C ARG A 51 10.81 6.74 15.11
N ILE A 52 10.02 7.57 15.80
CA ILE A 52 10.44 8.91 16.26
C ILE A 52 11.70 8.81 17.11
N ALA A 53 11.70 7.95 18.13
CA ALA A 53 12.86 7.76 18.99
C ALA A 53 14.10 7.34 18.18
N ALA A 54 13.94 6.43 17.22
CA ALA A 54 15.03 5.97 16.37
C ALA A 54 15.58 7.07 15.45
N PHE A 55 14.72 7.91 14.86
CA PHE A 55 15.17 9.05 14.04
C PHE A 55 15.87 10.12 14.89
N LEU A 56 15.36 10.42 16.09
CA LEU A 56 16.01 11.34 17.02
C LEU A 56 17.39 10.86 17.47
N ALA A 57 17.54 9.56 17.74
CA ALA A 57 18.84 8.96 18.07
C ALA A 57 19.85 9.10 16.92
N LYS A 58 19.39 9.19 15.67
CA LYS A 58 20.21 9.45 14.48
C LYS A 58 20.40 10.94 14.16
N ASN A 59 19.87 11.84 15.00
CA ASN A 59 19.79 13.29 14.74
C ASN A 59 19.02 13.66 13.47
N ASP A 60 18.13 12.79 12.98
CA ASP A 60 17.27 13.07 11.83
C ASP A 60 15.94 13.69 12.28
N ASN A 61 16.04 14.96 12.70
CA ASN A 61 14.89 15.72 13.19
C ASN A 61 13.80 15.88 12.14
N LYS A 62 14.16 15.90 10.85
CA LYS A 62 13.20 16.06 9.76
C LYS A 62 12.24 14.87 9.72
N GLN A 63 12.78 13.65 9.69
CA GLN A 63 11.94 12.45 9.65
C GLN A 63 11.17 12.25 10.95
N ALA A 64 11.77 12.58 12.10
CA ALA A 64 11.08 12.55 13.39
C ALA A 64 9.84 13.48 13.41
N ILE A 65 9.95 14.69 12.85
CA ILE A 65 8.81 15.62 12.72
C ILE A 65 7.74 15.06 11.78
N THR A 66 8.14 14.44 10.66
CA THR A 66 7.17 13.79 9.75
C THR A 66 6.42 12.66 10.43
N GLU A 67 7.09 11.80 11.20
CA GLU A 67 6.43 10.76 12.00
C GLU A 67 5.47 11.35 13.04
N LEU A 68 5.82 12.47 13.67
CA LEU A 68 4.94 13.14 14.63
C LEU A 68 3.65 13.65 13.97
N GLU A 69 3.73 14.22 12.76
CA GLU A 69 2.54 14.60 11.99
C GLU A 69 1.71 13.38 11.59
N ASN A 70 2.34 12.26 11.26
CA ASN A 70 1.65 11.01 10.96
C ASN A 70 0.95 10.44 12.21
N ILE A 71 1.57 10.51 13.40
CA ILE A 71 0.91 10.18 14.68
C ILE A 71 -0.37 10.99 14.87
N ARG A 72 -0.35 12.30 14.56
CA ARG A 72 -1.54 13.13 14.72
C ARG A 72 -2.72 12.61 13.90
N GLN A 73 -2.46 12.13 12.69
CA GLN A 73 -3.48 11.52 11.84
C GLN A 73 -3.90 10.13 12.34
N ASN A 74 -2.95 9.31 12.81
CA ASN A 74 -3.24 8.01 13.43
C ASN A 74 -4.20 8.16 14.62
N VAL A 75 -3.95 9.11 15.52
CA VAL A 75 -4.83 9.41 16.66
C VAL A 75 -6.22 9.83 16.19
N TYR A 76 -6.32 10.63 15.12
CA TYR A 76 -7.62 10.98 14.53
C TYR A 76 -8.36 9.75 14.00
N PHE A 77 -7.67 8.82 13.32
CA PHE A 77 -8.27 7.58 12.83
C PHE A 77 -8.76 6.67 13.97
N ILE A 78 -7.96 6.50 15.03
CA ILE A 78 -8.36 5.77 16.23
C ILE A 78 -9.62 6.38 16.85
N GLN A 79 -9.62 7.71 17.06
CA GLN A 79 -10.75 8.41 17.70
C GLN A 79 -12.03 8.36 16.85
N SER A 80 -11.89 8.42 15.54
CA SER A 80 -13.02 8.39 14.61
C SER A 80 -13.49 6.98 14.24
N GLY A 81 -12.78 5.94 14.68
CA GLY A 81 -13.03 4.55 14.28
C GLY A 81 -12.83 4.30 12.79
N VAL A 82 -12.09 5.18 12.10
CA VAL A 82 -11.83 5.08 10.66
C VAL A 82 -10.59 4.22 10.44
N SER A 83 -10.75 3.14 9.69
CA SER A 83 -9.63 2.27 9.29
C SER A 83 -9.37 2.38 7.80
N PRO A 84 -8.23 2.96 7.36
CA PRO A 84 -7.83 2.98 5.96
C PRO A 84 -7.77 1.58 5.33
N ARG A 85 -7.37 0.55 6.09
CA ARG A 85 -7.45 -0.85 5.65
C ARG A 85 -8.87 -1.29 5.29
N ASN A 86 -9.84 -0.99 6.15
CA ASN A 86 -11.24 -1.34 5.89
C ASN A 86 -11.81 -0.53 4.72
N LEU A 87 -11.43 0.74 4.60
CA LEU A 87 -11.78 1.58 3.45
C LEU A 87 -11.18 1.03 2.15
N ALA A 88 -9.93 0.55 2.16
CA ALA A 88 -9.31 -0.10 1.00
C ALA A 88 -10.15 -1.29 0.54
N PHE A 89 -10.59 -2.15 1.46
CA PHE A 89 -11.48 -3.25 1.12
C PHE A 89 -12.83 -2.76 0.56
N ALA A 90 -13.44 -1.74 1.18
CA ALA A 90 -14.70 -1.16 0.72
C ALA A 90 -14.62 -0.65 -0.74
N VAL A 91 -13.48 -0.10 -1.17
CA VAL A 91 -13.25 0.33 -2.56
C VAL A 91 -13.37 -0.83 -3.56
N LEU A 92 -12.99 -2.04 -3.16
CA LEU A 92 -13.07 -3.24 -4.00
C LEU A 92 -14.46 -3.87 -4.03
N VAL A 93 -15.37 -3.45 -3.14
CA VAL A 93 -16.76 -3.94 -3.14
C VAL A 93 -17.48 -3.40 -4.37
N LYS A 94 -17.88 -4.32 -5.25
CA LYS A 94 -18.64 -4.04 -6.46
C LYS A 94 -20.13 -3.90 -6.15
N SER A 95 -20.68 -4.84 -5.39
CA SER A 95 -22.11 -4.83 -5.03
C SER A 95 -22.39 -5.61 -3.75
N ILE A 96 -23.46 -5.22 -3.05
CA ILE A 96 -23.98 -5.90 -1.86
C ILE A 96 -25.45 -6.26 -2.12
N ASP A 97 -25.80 -7.54 -1.97
CA ASP A 97 -27.14 -8.09 -2.21
C ASP A 97 -27.68 -7.68 -3.60
N GLY A 98 -26.79 -7.67 -4.60
CA GLY A 98 -27.09 -7.30 -5.99
C GLY A 98 -27.19 -5.78 -6.26
N LYS A 99 -27.05 -4.92 -5.24
CA LYS A 99 -27.04 -3.46 -5.41
C LYS A 99 -25.61 -2.96 -5.67
N PRO A 100 -25.34 -2.26 -6.78
CA PRO A 100 -24.02 -1.69 -7.07
C PRO A 100 -23.56 -0.69 -6.00
N CYS A 101 -22.25 -0.72 -5.71
CA CYS A 101 -21.59 0.14 -4.73
C CYS A 101 -20.59 1.07 -5.44
N ASP A 102 -21.08 1.96 -6.29
CA ASP A 102 -20.23 2.83 -7.15
C ASP A 102 -19.89 4.20 -6.52
N ASP A 103 -20.49 4.54 -5.39
CA ASP A 103 -20.15 5.74 -4.63
C ASP A 103 -18.83 5.54 -3.85
N LEU A 104 -17.73 6.00 -4.45
CA LEU A 104 -16.37 5.94 -3.89
C LEU A 104 -16.00 7.21 -3.08
N SER A 105 -16.98 8.06 -2.75
CA SER A 105 -16.80 9.16 -1.78
C SER A 105 -16.49 8.61 -0.40
N ASP A 106 -15.95 9.45 0.48
CA ASP A 106 -15.60 9.02 1.83
C ASP A 106 -16.87 8.63 2.63
N GLU A 107 -18.01 9.31 2.39
CA GLU A 107 -19.31 8.90 2.94
C GLU A 107 -19.81 7.58 2.36
N GLY A 108 -19.66 7.37 1.04
CA GLY A 108 -20.04 6.13 0.36
C GLY A 108 -19.28 4.92 0.89
N LEU A 109 -17.95 5.05 1.01
CA LEU A 109 -17.08 4.01 1.56
C LEU A 109 -17.36 3.76 3.04
N LYS A 110 -17.61 4.81 3.83
CA LYS A 110 -17.97 4.66 5.24
C LYS A 110 -19.26 3.85 5.41
N LYS A 111 -20.29 4.11 4.59
CA LYS A 111 -21.53 3.30 4.62
C LYS A 111 -21.27 1.83 4.35
N ILE A 112 -20.36 1.51 3.41
CA ILE A 112 -19.99 0.12 3.12
C ILE A 112 -19.29 -0.51 4.33
N VAL A 113 -18.35 0.19 4.96
CA VAL A 113 -17.66 -0.30 6.17
C VAL A 113 -18.63 -0.50 7.33
N ASP A 114 -19.56 0.44 7.55
CA ASP A 114 -20.55 0.38 8.62
C ASP A 114 -21.47 -0.85 8.48
N MET A 115 -21.74 -1.34 7.26
CA MET A 115 -22.51 -2.57 7.04
C MET A 115 -21.79 -3.83 7.56
N PHE A 116 -20.49 -3.73 7.84
CA PHE A 116 -19.66 -4.83 8.35
C PHE A 116 -19.17 -4.60 9.78
N ALA A 117 -19.64 -3.56 10.48
CA ALA A 117 -19.19 -3.23 11.82
C ALA A 117 -19.38 -4.37 12.85
N ASP A 118 -20.45 -5.15 12.69
CA ASP A 118 -20.76 -6.28 13.57
C ASP A 118 -20.03 -7.59 13.19
N VAL A 119 -19.31 -7.60 12.07
CA VAL A 119 -18.55 -8.78 11.63
C VAL A 119 -17.23 -8.83 12.40
N PRO A 120 -16.90 -9.94 13.07
CA PRO A 120 -15.61 -10.07 13.74
C PRO A 120 -14.46 -9.82 12.78
N TYR A 121 -13.51 -8.98 13.19
CA TYR A 121 -12.37 -8.58 12.34
C TYR A 121 -11.64 -9.77 11.71
N LYS A 122 -11.47 -10.88 12.45
CA LYS A 122 -10.84 -12.11 11.96
C LYS A 122 -11.51 -12.68 10.70
N ASP A 123 -12.83 -12.53 10.57
CA ASP A 123 -13.62 -13.09 9.47
C ASP A 123 -13.51 -12.18 8.22
N LEU A 124 -13.34 -10.88 8.43
CA LEU A 124 -13.04 -9.90 7.38
C LEU A 124 -11.58 -9.99 6.92
N ALA A 125 -10.63 -10.06 7.86
CA ALA A 125 -9.20 -9.97 7.61
C ALA A 125 -8.70 -11.04 6.64
N ALA A 126 -9.12 -12.30 6.81
CA ALA A 126 -8.73 -13.38 5.90
C ALA A 126 -9.24 -13.14 4.46
N SER A 127 -10.43 -12.57 4.32
CA SER A 127 -11.01 -12.24 3.01
C SER A 127 -10.29 -11.06 2.36
N ILE A 128 -9.99 -10.01 3.13
CA ILE A 128 -9.23 -8.83 2.69
C ILE A 128 -7.85 -9.27 2.19
N GLU A 129 -7.13 -10.06 2.99
CA GLU A 129 -5.78 -10.52 2.67
C GLU A 129 -5.77 -11.42 1.45
N ALA A 130 -6.76 -12.33 1.31
CA ALA A 130 -6.86 -13.18 0.14
C ALA A 130 -7.08 -12.40 -1.17
N VAL A 131 -7.91 -11.34 -1.13
CA VAL A 131 -8.18 -10.48 -2.29
C VAL A 131 -6.92 -9.69 -2.66
N LYS A 132 -6.30 -9.03 -1.67
CA LYS A 132 -5.06 -8.28 -1.85
C LYS A 132 -3.96 -9.15 -2.48
N LYS A 133 -3.70 -10.32 -1.87
CA LYS A 133 -2.66 -11.24 -2.32
C LYS A 133 -2.87 -11.70 -3.76
N LYS A 134 -4.11 -11.95 -4.16
CA LYS A 134 -4.43 -12.35 -5.53
C LYS A 134 -4.14 -11.23 -6.53
N ILE A 135 -4.57 -10.00 -6.24
CA ILE A 135 -4.28 -8.82 -7.08
C ILE A 135 -2.77 -8.61 -7.21
N ASP A 136 -2.03 -8.64 -6.10
CA ASP A 136 -0.57 -8.45 -6.10
C ASP A 136 0.14 -9.54 -6.92
N MET A 137 -0.28 -10.81 -6.78
CA MET A 137 0.27 -11.92 -7.57
C MET A 137 0.03 -11.74 -9.06
N GLU A 138 -1.19 -11.37 -9.47
CA GLU A 138 -1.49 -11.12 -10.87
C GLU A 138 -0.65 -9.96 -11.43
N LEU A 139 -0.52 -8.85 -10.70
CA LEU A 139 0.33 -7.73 -11.11
C LEU A 139 1.80 -8.15 -11.29
N GLN A 140 2.34 -8.97 -10.41
CA GLN A 140 3.70 -9.49 -10.53
C GLN A 140 3.87 -10.45 -11.71
N ILE A 141 2.86 -11.28 -12.00
CA ILE A 141 2.88 -12.22 -13.13
C ILE A 141 2.85 -11.46 -14.46
N TYR A 142 1.94 -10.50 -14.60
CA TYR A 142 1.75 -9.77 -15.85
C TYR A 142 2.78 -8.65 -16.04
N PHE A 143 3.24 -8.00 -14.97
CA PHE A 143 4.09 -6.81 -15.01
C PHE A 143 5.31 -6.88 -14.07
N PRO A 144 6.15 -7.93 -14.13
CA PRO A 144 7.19 -8.17 -13.13
C PRO A 144 8.17 -6.99 -12.99
N ARG A 145 8.54 -6.36 -14.11
CA ARG A 145 9.49 -5.23 -14.12
C ARG A 145 8.93 -3.93 -13.53
N LEU A 146 7.61 -3.80 -13.39
CA LEU A 146 6.98 -2.63 -12.77
C LEU A 146 6.88 -2.78 -11.25
N PHE A 147 6.88 -4.02 -10.74
CA PHE A 147 6.61 -4.33 -9.34
C PHE A 147 7.78 -5.03 -8.61
N ASP A 148 8.92 -5.26 -9.28
CA ASP A 148 10.18 -5.67 -8.64
C ASP A 148 10.90 -4.47 -7.98
N ASP A 149 11.23 -4.59 -6.68
CA ASP A 149 11.94 -3.56 -5.92
C ASP A 149 13.18 -4.14 -5.20
N ALA A 150 14.38 -3.69 -5.62
CA ALA A 150 15.64 -4.11 -5.03
C ALA A 150 15.78 -3.68 -3.56
N THR A 151 15.23 -2.53 -3.19
CA THR A 151 15.31 -2.00 -1.81
C THR A 151 14.50 -2.87 -0.85
N VAL A 152 13.37 -3.40 -1.30
CA VAL A 152 12.56 -4.36 -0.52
C VAL A 152 13.35 -5.65 -0.29
N LYS A 153 14.09 -6.13 -1.30
CA LYS A 153 14.93 -7.32 -1.15
C LYS A 153 16.05 -7.10 -0.13
N GLU A 154 16.75 -5.97 -0.21
CA GLU A 154 17.80 -5.60 0.74
C GLU A 154 17.27 -5.49 2.18
N TYR A 155 16.08 -4.89 2.36
CA TYR A 155 15.40 -4.86 3.66
C TYR A 155 15.18 -6.27 4.23
N TYR A 156 14.68 -7.21 3.42
CA TYR A 156 14.48 -8.60 3.85
C TYR A 156 15.79 -9.34 4.13
N ASP A 157 16.87 -9.04 3.40
CA ASP A 157 18.19 -9.60 3.69
C ASP A 157 18.71 -9.14 5.06
N GLN A 158 18.51 -7.87 5.42
CA GLN A 158 18.84 -7.36 6.76
C GLN A 158 17.96 -7.96 7.86
N LEU A 159 16.65 -8.10 7.61
CA LEU A 159 15.73 -8.74 8.53
C LEU A 159 16.12 -10.21 8.80
N LYS A 160 16.51 -10.93 7.74
CA LYS A 160 17.02 -12.30 7.82
C LYS A 160 18.32 -12.35 8.62
N ARG A 161 19.29 -11.46 8.35
CA ARG A 161 20.54 -11.37 9.11
C ARG A 161 20.27 -11.18 10.59
N ARG A 162 19.43 -10.21 10.96
CA ARG A 162 19.00 -9.97 12.35
C ARG A 162 18.39 -11.22 12.99
N THR A 163 17.49 -11.89 12.27
CA THR A 163 16.82 -13.10 12.76
C THR A 163 17.82 -14.22 13.04
N VAL A 164 18.78 -14.45 12.15
CA VAL A 164 19.83 -15.45 12.33
C VAL A 164 20.69 -15.14 13.56
N LEU A 165 21.08 -13.89 13.77
CA LEU A 165 21.86 -13.49 14.95
C LEU A 165 21.11 -13.76 16.26
N ILE A 166 19.81 -13.44 16.31
CA ILE A 166 18.96 -13.72 17.48
C ILE A 166 18.86 -15.22 17.74
N LEU A 167 18.63 -16.02 16.70
CA LEU A 167 18.56 -17.48 16.84
C LEU A 167 19.89 -18.06 17.33
N GLN A 168 21.02 -17.54 16.85
CA GLN A 168 22.34 -17.96 17.31
C GLN A 168 22.58 -17.63 18.78
N THR A 169 22.13 -16.45 19.25
CA THR A 169 22.16 -16.08 20.67
C THR A 169 21.37 -17.06 21.54
N ILE A 170 20.21 -17.52 21.07
CA ILE A 170 19.40 -18.52 21.79
C ILE A 170 20.13 -19.86 21.84
N ILE A 171 20.71 -20.31 20.71
CA ILE A 171 21.47 -21.57 20.62
C ILE A 171 22.70 -21.55 21.52
N ASP A 172 23.42 -20.43 21.56
CA ASP A 172 24.65 -20.27 22.35
C ASP A 172 24.37 -20.13 23.86
N GLY A 173 23.10 -20.08 24.28
CA GLY A 173 22.69 -19.96 25.68
C GLY A 173 22.95 -18.57 26.29
N GLY A 174 23.14 -17.55 25.46
CA GLY A 174 23.47 -16.19 25.87
C GLY A 174 24.12 -15.39 24.75
N SER A 175 24.09 -14.07 24.88
CA SER A 175 24.70 -13.17 23.90
C SER A 175 26.05 -12.66 24.38
N LYS A 176 26.93 -12.36 23.43
CA LYS A 176 28.15 -11.56 23.68
C LYS A 176 27.81 -10.07 23.45
N PRO A 177 28.45 -9.13 24.17
CA PRO A 177 28.17 -7.70 24.00
C PRO A 177 28.28 -7.19 22.55
N GLU A 178 29.24 -7.74 21.79
CA GLU A 178 29.43 -7.41 20.37
C GLU A 178 28.22 -7.80 19.51
N ARG A 179 27.62 -8.96 19.80
CA ARG A 179 26.46 -9.47 19.06
C ARG A 179 25.18 -8.75 19.45
N GLU A 180 25.02 -8.39 20.73
CA GLU A 180 23.92 -7.52 21.18
C GLU A 180 23.96 -6.19 20.44
N LYS A 181 25.13 -5.56 20.40
CA LYS A 181 25.31 -4.31 19.66
C LYS A 181 25.00 -4.46 18.17
N GLU A 182 25.45 -5.53 17.52
CA GLU A 182 25.13 -5.77 16.10
C GLU A 182 23.62 -5.95 15.87
N ILE A 183 22.92 -6.66 16.76
CA ILE A 183 21.46 -6.82 16.70
C ILE A 183 20.78 -5.45 16.86
N ASP A 184 21.23 -4.63 17.80
CA ASP A 184 20.67 -3.31 18.05
C ASP A 184 20.91 -2.35 16.87
N ASP A 185 22.10 -2.35 16.30
CA ASP A 185 22.46 -1.54 15.13
C ASP A 185 21.58 -1.90 13.92
N ILE A 186 21.44 -3.20 13.62
CA ILE A 186 20.56 -3.68 12.54
C ILE A 186 19.09 -3.37 12.87
N THR A 187 18.68 -3.46 14.13
CA THR A 187 17.30 -3.12 14.55
C THR A 187 17.01 -1.63 14.30
N ALA A 188 17.92 -0.75 14.71
CA ALA A 188 17.79 0.69 14.49
C ALA A 188 17.79 1.03 12.99
N GLU A 189 18.61 0.35 12.19
CA GLU A 189 18.59 0.45 10.73
C GLU A 189 17.24 0.02 10.16
N LEU A 190 16.75 -1.18 10.49
CA LEU A 190 15.47 -1.70 10.00
C LEU A 190 14.28 -0.80 10.36
N ILE A 191 14.26 -0.23 11.57
CA ILE A 191 13.20 0.68 12.02
C ILE A 191 13.16 1.95 11.15
N THR A 192 14.31 2.44 10.71
CA THR A 192 14.46 3.70 9.97
C THR A 192 14.77 3.50 8.48
N TYR A 193 14.76 2.25 8.01
CA TYR A 193 15.20 1.88 6.66
C TYR A 193 14.39 2.62 5.59
N PHE A 194 13.08 2.67 5.77
CA PHE A 194 12.20 3.50 4.96
C PHE A 194 11.86 4.78 5.71
N ASN A 195 12.16 5.92 5.09
CA ASN A 195 11.74 7.23 5.58
C ASN A 195 10.21 7.33 5.58
N PRO A 196 9.60 7.98 6.60
CA PRO A 196 8.18 8.29 6.56
C PRO A 196 7.83 9.09 5.32
N LYS A 197 6.66 8.79 4.76
CA LYS A 197 6.02 9.66 3.78
C LYS A 197 5.21 10.73 4.52
N SER A 198 5.12 11.92 3.93
CA SER A 198 4.23 12.96 4.44
C SER A 198 2.81 12.72 3.96
N PHE A 199 1.85 12.76 4.88
CA PHE A 199 0.42 12.70 4.59
C PHE A 199 -0.29 14.04 4.86
N SER A 200 0.46 15.11 5.14
CA SER A 200 -0.09 16.43 5.43
C SER A 200 0.38 17.48 4.42
N GLY A 201 -0.43 18.54 4.26
CA GLY A 201 -0.13 19.66 3.37
C GLY A 201 -0.31 19.37 1.88
N SER A 202 0.13 20.31 1.04
CA SER A 202 0.01 20.25 -0.43
C SER A 202 0.94 19.24 -1.11
N ASP A 203 1.96 18.80 -0.38
CA ASP A 203 2.98 17.86 -0.83
C ASP A 203 2.76 16.47 -0.20
N SER A 204 1.54 16.18 0.28
CA SER A 204 1.20 14.86 0.77
C SER A 204 1.32 13.82 -0.35
N VAL A 205 1.73 12.61 0.02
CA VAL A 205 1.88 11.51 -0.93
C VAL A 205 0.56 11.16 -1.60
N GLU A 206 -0.57 11.38 -0.93
CA GLU A 206 -1.91 11.21 -1.49
C GLU A 206 -2.16 12.15 -2.67
N ILE A 207 -1.84 13.43 -2.52
CA ILE A 207 -1.96 14.43 -3.57
C ILE A 207 -0.99 14.12 -4.70
N GLU A 208 0.24 13.69 -4.37
CA GLU A 208 1.23 13.30 -5.36
C GLU A 208 0.73 12.11 -6.20
N GLN A 209 0.17 11.08 -5.55
CA GLN A 209 -0.35 9.89 -6.22
C GLN A 209 -1.50 10.25 -7.16
N ASP A 210 -2.43 11.13 -6.73
CA ASP A 210 -3.51 11.62 -7.58
C ASP A 210 -2.96 12.37 -8.80
N LYS A 211 -1.99 13.28 -8.60
CA LYS A 211 -1.32 13.99 -9.69
C LYS A 211 -0.62 13.04 -10.66
N GLN A 212 0.07 12.01 -10.15
CA GLN A 212 0.76 11.02 -10.98
C GLN A 212 -0.22 10.20 -11.81
N PHE A 213 -1.32 9.75 -11.21
CA PHE A 213 -2.38 9.01 -11.89
C PHE A 213 -3.03 9.84 -13.01
N GLU A 214 -3.36 11.11 -12.75
CA GLU A 214 -3.93 12.01 -13.76
C GLU A 214 -2.94 12.29 -14.90
N LYS A 215 -1.65 12.50 -14.59
CA LYS A 215 -0.60 12.66 -15.62
C LYS A 215 -0.46 11.41 -16.48
N MET A 216 -0.52 10.23 -15.88
CA MET A 216 -0.49 8.98 -16.63
C MET A 216 -1.73 8.85 -17.53
N CYS A 217 -2.93 9.13 -17.01
CA CYS A 217 -4.15 9.12 -17.82
C CYS A 217 -4.05 10.09 -19.01
N LEU A 218 -3.55 11.31 -18.79
CA LEU A 218 -3.36 12.28 -19.87
C LEU A 218 -2.40 11.75 -20.94
N MET A 219 -1.27 11.17 -20.52
CA MET A 219 -0.27 10.62 -21.44
C MET A 219 -0.82 9.43 -22.24
N LEU A 220 -1.49 8.49 -21.58
CA LEU A 220 -2.13 7.35 -22.26
C LEU A 220 -3.18 7.82 -23.26
N SER A 221 -4.02 8.79 -22.87
CA SER A 221 -5.07 9.32 -23.73
C SER A 221 -4.51 10.02 -24.98
N GLN A 222 -3.42 10.78 -24.82
CA GLN A 222 -2.74 11.47 -25.92
C GLN A 222 -2.18 10.50 -26.96
N HIS A 223 -1.67 9.34 -26.53
CA HIS A 223 -1.02 8.37 -27.43
C HIS A 223 -1.96 7.31 -28.00
N LEU A 224 -3.04 6.97 -27.30
CA LEU A 224 -3.93 5.84 -27.67
C LEU A 224 -5.33 6.28 -28.11
N HIS A 225 -5.69 7.55 -27.94
CA HIS A 225 -7.03 8.09 -28.25
C HIS A 225 -8.17 7.34 -27.54
N THR A 226 -7.88 6.83 -26.35
CA THR A 226 -8.84 6.16 -25.46
C THR A 226 -9.00 6.96 -24.16
N ASP A 227 -10.07 6.71 -23.41
CA ASP A 227 -10.21 7.17 -22.02
C ASP A 227 -9.64 6.12 -21.05
N PRO A 228 -8.45 6.35 -20.45
CA PRO A 228 -7.83 5.37 -19.58
C PRO A 228 -8.60 5.14 -18.28
N LYS A 229 -9.45 6.09 -17.84
CA LYS A 229 -10.22 5.95 -16.59
C LYS A 229 -11.30 4.87 -16.70
N ASN A 230 -11.71 4.49 -17.91
CA ASN A 230 -12.65 3.40 -18.17
C ASN A 230 -11.97 2.05 -18.40
N MET A 231 -10.63 1.97 -18.29
CA MET A 231 -9.90 0.72 -18.43
C MET A 231 -9.93 -0.11 -17.15
N SER A 232 -9.79 -1.42 -17.31
CA SER A 232 -9.39 -2.28 -16.20
C SER A 232 -7.91 -2.06 -15.86
N VAL A 233 -7.49 -2.56 -14.69
CA VAL A 233 -6.09 -2.52 -14.25
C VAL A 233 -5.18 -3.17 -15.28
N LEU A 234 -5.51 -4.37 -15.76
CA LEU A 234 -4.72 -5.07 -16.78
C LEU A 234 -4.57 -4.22 -18.05
N ALA A 235 -5.68 -3.70 -18.58
CA ALA A 235 -5.67 -2.90 -19.80
C ALA A 235 -4.85 -1.61 -19.64
N TYR A 236 -4.97 -0.94 -18.49
CA TYR A 236 -4.24 0.28 -18.18
C TYR A 236 -2.72 0.07 -18.12
N TYR A 237 -2.26 -0.95 -17.40
CA TYR A 237 -0.83 -1.23 -17.30
C TYR A 237 -0.25 -1.78 -18.60
N ASN A 238 -1.00 -2.58 -19.37
CA ASN A 238 -0.61 -2.99 -20.71
C ASN A 238 -0.44 -1.78 -21.66
N ALA A 239 -1.39 -0.85 -21.64
CA ALA A 239 -1.30 0.40 -22.41
C ALA A 239 -0.06 1.22 -22.05
N PHE A 240 0.28 1.27 -20.75
CA PHE A 240 1.48 1.94 -20.27
C PHE A 240 2.78 1.27 -20.75
N GLU A 241 2.89 -0.06 -20.65
CA GLU A 241 4.06 -0.79 -21.16
C GLU A 241 4.23 -0.61 -22.66
N TYR A 242 3.14 -0.71 -23.42
CA TYR A 242 3.15 -0.50 -24.86
C TYR A 242 3.73 0.88 -25.24
N ILE A 243 3.29 1.97 -24.60
CA ILE A 243 3.85 3.30 -24.87
C ILE A 243 5.32 3.39 -24.44
N LYS A 244 5.69 2.78 -23.31
CA LYS A 244 7.08 2.75 -22.85
C LYS A 244 8.00 2.06 -23.87
N GLU A 245 7.53 1.00 -24.52
CA GLU A 245 8.25 0.32 -25.61
C GLU A 245 8.31 1.19 -26.87
N MET A 246 7.20 1.79 -27.29
CA MET A 246 7.18 2.71 -28.43
C MET A 246 8.19 3.86 -28.28
N VAL A 247 8.25 4.49 -27.10
CA VAL A 247 9.18 5.59 -26.81
C VAL A 247 10.64 5.11 -26.82
N LYS A 248 10.91 3.91 -26.31
CA LYS A 248 12.26 3.32 -26.37
C LYS A 248 12.70 3.08 -27.80
N ASP A 249 11.82 2.58 -28.65
CA ASP A 249 12.13 2.31 -30.05
C ASP A 249 12.33 3.57 -30.87
N LEU A 250 11.52 4.62 -30.62
CA LEU A 250 11.74 5.95 -31.23
C LEU A 250 13.11 6.52 -30.84
N LYS A 251 13.50 6.43 -29.57
CA LYS A 251 14.82 6.89 -29.08
C LYS A 251 15.98 6.09 -29.68
N ARG A 252 15.80 4.79 -29.92
CA ARG A 252 16.80 3.95 -30.59
C ARG A 252 16.99 4.37 -32.05
N ARG A 253 15.88 4.61 -32.77
CA ARG A 253 15.91 5.07 -34.17
C ARG A 253 16.50 6.47 -34.33
N SER A 254 16.26 7.38 -33.39
CA SER A 254 16.82 8.73 -33.43
C SER A 254 18.32 8.79 -33.13
N LYS A 255 18.86 7.82 -32.38
CA LYS A 255 20.31 7.71 -32.08
C LYS A 255 21.11 7.00 -33.18
N ALA A 256 20.43 6.30 -34.08
CA ALA A 256 21.03 5.59 -35.21
C ALA A 256 21.10 6.44 -36.50
N LYS A 257 20.57 7.66 -36.47
CA LYS A 257 20.73 8.71 -37.50
C LYS A 257 21.70 9.75 -37.00
#